data_AF-A0A8T4QZX5-F1
#
_entry.id   AF-A0A8T4QZX5-F1
#
_cell.length_a   1.000
_cell.length_b   1.000
_cell.length_c   1.000
_cell.angle_alpha   90.00
_cell.angle_beta   90.00
_cell.angle_gamma   90.00
#
_symmetry.space_group_name_H-M   'P 1'
#
loop_
_entity.id
_entity.type
_entity.pdbx_description
1 polymer ?
#
loop_
_entity_poly.entity_id
_entity_poly.type
_entity_poly.pdbx_seq_one_letter_code
_entity_poly.pdbx_strand_id
1 'polypeptide(L)'
;MNQMNKSKKKVRKMKKYAIFFDEFNIIPDLCRLYGDENTKAIEKILSKPFSEMVFVFDDLKTAKICYVKQELIDAAEQILKKILDDPKWGLNIIKMIVKDSNKIINTTEKKLKKLDPATATNKELWKIYQKFNDHSIQQFVSGSLPMILEVYEPKLSNYILKYLKTKVKDTKKVNEVFSVLITPEEKTTITEEEIEFLNLCSKIMNDKLKGVLKEKPSLETFKGIYPEQYELLKKHYNQYNWLPHEFLGPVWEIKHFYENLLNVAESSKTPQEILEEIKEKDRQIKEQKKKYIIQYNIDEKHQQILKVAQGFMYTKSYRKERFTHSFYYIYKIYREICRRFGYTLDECRWMLYEERKQLLLEGKKIDKKILRA
;
A
#
# COMPACT_ATOMS: atom_id res chain seq x y z
N MET A 1 46.00 -1.77 2.74
CA MET A 1 45.64 -2.36 1.42
C MET A 1 44.49 -3.39 1.44
N ASN A 2 44.23 -4.13 2.53
CA ASN A 2 43.19 -5.19 2.55
C ASN A 2 41.72 -4.71 2.64
N GLN A 3 41.43 -3.52 3.17
CA GLN A 3 40.05 -2.99 3.20
C GLN A 3 39.57 -2.46 1.84
N MET A 4 40.46 -1.85 1.04
CA MET A 4 40.14 -1.37 -0.32
C MET A 4 39.83 -2.51 -1.31
N ASN A 5 40.48 -3.68 -1.15
CA ASN A 5 40.19 -4.84 -1.99
C ASN A 5 38.86 -5.53 -1.62
N LYS A 6 38.49 -5.54 -0.32
CA LYS A 6 37.15 -5.99 0.11
C LYS A 6 36.04 -5.06 -0.40
N SER A 7 36.25 -3.74 -0.40
CA SER A 7 35.25 -2.79 -0.93
C SER A 7 35.09 -2.91 -2.46
N LYS A 8 36.18 -3.02 -3.23
CA LYS A 8 36.11 -3.22 -4.69
C LYS A 8 35.46 -4.55 -5.09
N LYS A 9 35.66 -5.63 -4.33
CA LYS A 9 35.01 -6.94 -4.56
C LYS A 9 33.51 -6.88 -4.23
N LYS A 10 33.12 -6.16 -3.15
CA LYS A 10 31.72 -5.89 -2.80
C LYS A 10 31.03 -5.06 -3.89
N VAL A 11 31.67 -4.01 -4.40
CA VAL A 11 31.15 -3.16 -5.51
C VAL A 11 31.00 -3.95 -6.82
N ARG A 12 31.96 -4.80 -7.20
CA ARG A 12 31.83 -5.67 -8.38
C ARG A 12 30.69 -6.69 -8.24
N LYS A 13 30.48 -7.27 -7.04
CA LYS A 13 29.34 -8.17 -6.78
C LYS A 13 28.01 -7.40 -6.83
N MET A 14 27.95 -6.13 -6.43
CA MET A 14 26.72 -5.34 -6.52
C MET A 14 26.30 -4.99 -7.96
N LYS A 15 27.24 -4.91 -8.92
CA LYS A 15 26.91 -4.59 -10.33
C LYS A 15 26.01 -5.61 -11.03
N LYS A 16 25.94 -6.87 -10.56
CA LYS A 16 25.03 -7.88 -11.12
C LYS A 16 23.60 -7.80 -10.57
N TYR A 17 23.39 -7.09 -9.47
CA TYR A 17 22.06 -6.92 -8.89
C TYR A 17 21.46 -5.60 -9.37
N ALA A 18 20.16 -5.61 -9.62
CA ALA A 18 19.38 -4.40 -9.54
C ALA A 18 19.19 -4.10 -8.04
N ILE A 19 19.72 -2.96 -7.59
CA ILE A 19 19.41 -2.45 -6.26
C ILE A 19 18.01 -1.85 -6.36
N PHE A 20 17.05 -2.46 -5.69
CA PHE A 20 15.72 -1.89 -5.58
C PHE A 20 15.75 -0.91 -4.40
N PHE A 21 15.82 0.38 -4.72
CA PHE A 21 15.60 1.46 -3.74
C PHE A 21 14.11 1.59 -3.54
N ASP A 22 13.62 0.82 -2.60
CA ASP A 22 12.40 1.18 -1.94
C ASP A 22 12.87 1.13 -0.49
N GLU A 23 13.26 2.30 0.01
CA GLU A 23 13.58 2.53 1.43
C GLU A 23 12.28 2.32 2.20
N PHE A 24 11.87 1.07 2.24
CA PHE A 24 10.77 0.67 3.05
C PHE A 24 11.30 0.63 4.49
N ASN A 25 10.50 1.18 5.39
CA ASN A 25 10.58 0.83 6.80
C ASN A 25 10.13 -0.64 6.96
N ILE A 26 10.92 -1.59 6.42
CA ILE A 26 10.61 -3.02 6.44
C ILE A 26 10.90 -3.55 7.82
N ILE A 27 9.85 -3.95 8.50
CA ILE A 27 9.95 -4.80 9.68
C ILE A 27 10.54 -6.15 9.21
N PRO A 28 11.59 -6.73 9.83
CA PRO A 28 12.20 -8.00 9.41
C PRO A 28 11.21 -9.14 9.19
N ASP A 29 10.08 -9.07 9.88
CA ASP A 29 8.97 -9.98 9.70
C ASP A 29 8.45 -10.08 8.26
N LEU A 30 8.60 -8.99 7.50
CA LEU A 30 8.31 -8.91 6.08
C LEU A 30 9.39 -9.57 5.22
N CYS A 31 10.59 -9.88 5.74
CA CYS A 31 11.59 -10.67 4.99
C CYS A 31 11.06 -12.06 4.66
N ARG A 32 10.11 -12.61 5.44
CA ARG A 32 9.41 -13.85 5.06
C ARG A 32 8.61 -13.71 3.78
N LEU A 33 8.12 -12.51 3.43
CA LEU A 33 7.49 -12.22 2.12
C LEU A 33 8.43 -12.43 0.93
N TYR A 34 9.70 -12.69 1.18
CA TYR A 34 10.71 -12.86 0.17
C TYR A 34 11.51 -14.17 0.32
N GLY A 35 11.10 -15.03 1.25
CA GLY A 35 11.67 -16.37 1.40
C GLY A 35 11.23 -17.34 0.30
N ASP A 36 11.74 -18.58 0.36
CA ASP A 36 11.57 -19.63 -0.64
C ASP A 36 10.11 -19.89 -1.07
N GLU A 37 9.14 -19.75 -0.16
CA GLU A 37 7.72 -19.93 -0.46
C GLU A 37 7.24 -18.93 -1.52
N ASN A 38 7.72 -17.68 -1.47
CA ASN A 38 7.37 -16.64 -2.43
C ASN A 38 8.11 -16.85 -3.75
N THR A 39 9.39 -17.20 -3.69
CA THR A 39 10.16 -17.51 -4.90
C THR A 39 9.51 -18.64 -5.69
N LYS A 40 9.04 -19.70 -5.02
CA LYS A 40 8.28 -20.80 -5.64
C LYS A 40 6.93 -20.36 -6.20
N ALA A 41 6.22 -19.48 -5.50
CA ALA A 41 4.93 -18.98 -5.97
C ALA A 41 5.07 -18.07 -7.20
N ILE A 42 6.09 -17.20 -7.21
CA ILE A 42 6.46 -16.38 -8.37
C ILE A 42 6.96 -17.27 -9.51
N GLU A 43 7.81 -18.26 -9.22
CA GLU A 43 8.29 -19.25 -10.19
C GLU A 43 7.13 -20.00 -10.84
N LYS A 44 6.09 -20.37 -10.10
CA LYS A 44 4.89 -20.98 -10.69
C LYS A 44 4.21 -20.08 -11.73
N ILE A 45 4.32 -18.77 -11.56
CA ILE A 45 3.75 -17.77 -12.48
C ILE A 45 4.69 -17.48 -13.65
N LEU A 46 6.01 -17.42 -13.40
CA LEU A 46 7.04 -17.02 -14.36
C LEU A 46 7.80 -18.19 -15.00
N SER A 47 7.52 -19.43 -14.58
CA SER A 47 8.22 -20.65 -15.02
C SER A 47 9.75 -20.64 -14.81
N LYS A 48 10.28 -19.67 -14.05
CA LYS A 48 11.69 -19.57 -13.66
C LYS A 48 11.80 -18.93 -12.26
N PRO A 49 12.65 -19.47 -11.36
CA PRO A 49 12.90 -18.86 -10.07
C PRO A 49 13.90 -17.71 -10.20
N PHE A 50 13.89 -16.80 -9.23
CA PHE A 50 15.03 -15.90 -9.00
C PHE A 50 16.17 -16.71 -8.37
N SER A 51 17.38 -16.65 -8.93
CA SER A 51 18.51 -17.43 -8.42
C SER A 51 19.05 -16.89 -7.11
N GLU A 52 18.95 -15.58 -6.88
CA GLU A 52 19.48 -14.94 -5.70
C GLU A 52 18.68 -13.66 -5.35
N MET A 53 18.31 -13.56 -4.08
CA MET A 53 17.79 -12.33 -3.49
C MET A 53 18.64 -11.96 -2.27
N VAL A 54 19.04 -10.69 -2.18
CA VAL A 54 19.89 -10.21 -1.08
C VAL A 54 19.15 -9.11 -0.32
N PHE A 55 19.08 -9.27 1.01
CA PHE A 55 18.67 -8.23 1.93
C PHE A 55 19.89 -7.45 2.41
N VAL A 56 19.86 -6.13 2.29
CA VAL A 56 20.87 -5.25 2.85
C VAL A 56 20.17 -4.36 3.87
N PHE A 57 20.40 -4.63 5.15
CA PHE A 57 19.94 -3.77 6.24
C PHE A 57 20.95 -2.65 6.41
N ASP A 58 20.51 -1.40 6.19
CA ASP A 58 21.38 -0.22 6.38
C ASP A 58 21.35 0.24 7.84
N ASP A 59 20.21 0.06 8.51
CA ASP A 59 20.00 0.28 9.94
C ASP A 59 18.86 -0.62 10.48
N LEU A 60 18.53 -0.50 11.77
CA LEU A 60 17.37 -1.16 12.41
C LEU A 60 16.02 -0.56 11.97
N LYS A 61 15.92 -0.01 10.77
CA LYS A 61 14.67 0.58 10.25
C LYS A 61 14.46 0.27 8.78
N THR A 62 15.54 0.15 8.02
CA THR A 62 15.50 0.07 6.57
C THR A 62 16.19 -1.19 6.06
N ALA A 63 15.51 -1.88 5.14
CA ALA A 63 16.07 -3.01 4.41
C ALA A 63 15.93 -2.77 2.92
N LYS A 64 17.03 -2.89 2.19
CA LYS A 64 17.06 -2.91 0.74
C LYS A 64 16.96 -4.34 0.25
N ILE A 65 16.13 -4.55 -0.76
CA ILE A 65 15.99 -5.84 -1.43
C ILE A 65 16.70 -5.76 -2.78
N CYS A 66 17.59 -6.70 -3.04
CA CYS A 66 18.37 -6.74 -4.26
C CYS A 66 18.05 -8.03 -5.03
N TYR A 67 17.73 -7.88 -6.31
CA TYR A 67 17.49 -9.00 -7.24
C TYR A 67 18.59 -9.05 -8.29
N VAL A 68 18.86 -10.21 -8.88
CA VAL A 68 19.69 -10.27 -10.09
C VAL A 68 18.98 -9.48 -11.20
N LYS A 69 19.66 -8.44 -11.73
CA LYS A 69 19.03 -7.48 -12.64
C LYS A 69 18.42 -8.15 -13.87
N GLN A 70 19.17 -9.07 -14.49
CA GLN A 70 18.74 -9.73 -15.72
C GLN A 70 17.49 -10.60 -15.49
N GLU A 71 17.41 -11.30 -14.36
CA GLU A 71 16.24 -12.13 -14.05
C GLU A 71 14.97 -11.29 -13.87
N LEU A 72 15.11 -10.09 -13.31
CA LEU A 72 13.98 -9.15 -13.19
C LEU A 72 13.52 -8.64 -14.56
N ILE A 73 14.46 -8.35 -15.48
CA ILE A 73 14.15 -7.96 -16.85
C ILE A 73 13.45 -9.10 -17.60
N ASP A 74 14.01 -10.31 -17.53
CA ASP A 74 13.44 -11.51 -18.17
C ASP A 74 12.04 -11.82 -17.62
N ALA A 75 11.84 -11.66 -16.31
CA ALA A 75 10.55 -11.80 -15.65
C ALA A 75 9.54 -10.76 -16.17
N ALA A 76 9.93 -9.49 -16.25
CA ALA A 76 9.10 -8.41 -16.75
C ALA A 76 8.69 -8.65 -18.22
N GLU A 77 9.60 -9.14 -19.05
CA GLU A 77 9.33 -9.46 -20.46
C GLU A 77 8.34 -10.63 -20.60
N GLN A 78 8.46 -11.65 -19.77
CA GLN A 78 7.50 -12.76 -19.74
C GLN A 78 6.10 -12.32 -19.28
N ILE A 79 6.02 -11.46 -18.26
CA ILE A 79 4.74 -10.88 -17.81
C ILE A 79 4.13 -10.04 -18.93
N LEU A 80 4.92 -9.16 -19.56
CA LEU A 80 4.47 -8.34 -20.68
C LEU A 80 3.95 -9.23 -21.81
N LYS A 81 4.71 -10.24 -22.22
CA LYS A 81 4.30 -11.18 -23.28
C LYS A 81 2.95 -11.82 -22.98
N LYS A 82 2.73 -12.30 -21.75
CA LYS A 82 1.42 -12.88 -21.35
C LYS A 82 0.28 -11.87 -21.47
N ILE A 83 0.49 -10.61 -21.09
CA ILE A 83 -0.51 -9.53 -21.22
C ILE A 83 -0.77 -9.21 -22.69
N LEU A 84 0.27 -9.18 -23.54
CA LEU A 84 0.13 -8.89 -24.96
C LEU A 84 -0.56 -10.03 -25.72
N ASP A 85 -0.33 -11.28 -25.32
CA ASP A 85 -0.98 -12.46 -25.92
C ASP A 85 -2.44 -12.59 -25.46
N ASP A 86 -2.70 -12.37 -24.16
CA ASP A 86 -4.04 -12.42 -23.55
C ASP A 86 -4.22 -11.30 -22.49
N PRO A 87 -4.77 -10.14 -22.86
CA PRO A 87 -5.05 -9.08 -21.89
C PRO A 87 -5.99 -9.51 -20.75
N LYS A 88 -6.85 -10.52 -20.95
CA LYS A 88 -7.73 -11.03 -19.89
C LYS A 88 -6.94 -11.69 -18.77
N TRP A 89 -5.77 -12.27 -19.07
CA TRP A 89 -4.84 -12.75 -18.06
C TRP A 89 -4.43 -11.62 -17.10
N GLY A 90 -4.02 -10.46 -17.63
CA GLY A 90 -3.67 -9.29 -16.82
C GLY A 90 -4.84 -8.79 -15.95
N LEU A 91 -6.06 -8.77 -16.52
CA LEU A 91 -7.28 -8.42 -15.77
C LEU A 91 -7.59 -9.41 -14.65
N ASN A 92 -7.30 -10.70 -14.84
CA ASN A 92 -7.45 -11.71 -13.80
C ASN A 92 -6.40 -11.57 -12.69
N ILE A 93 -5.18 -11.13 -13.01
CA ILE A 93 -4.17 -10.77 -12.00
C ILE A 93 -4.68 -9.62 -11.12
N ILE A 94 -5.28 -8.58 -11.70
CA ILE A 94 -5.89 -7.47 -10.93
C ILE A 94 -6.94 -7.99 -9.94
N LYS A 95 -7.85 -8.86 -10.40
CA LYS A 95 -8.87 -9.49 -9.53
C LYS A 95 -8.24 -10.32 -8.41
N MET A 96 -7.17 -11.05 -8.70
CA MET A 96 -6.41 -11.83 -7.73
C MET A 96 -5.78 -10.92 -6.65
N ILE A 97 -5.14 -9.83 -7.04
CA ILE A 97 -4.53 -8.87 -6.10
C ILE A 97 -5.59 -8.28 -5.18
N VAL A 98 -6.74 -7.86 -5.72
CA VAL A 98 -7.86 -7.33 -4.92
C VAL A 98 -8.39 -8.40 -3.96
N LYS A 99 -8.58 -9.63 -4.44
CA LYS A 99 -9.04 -10.76 -3.60
C LYS A 99 -8.07 -11.04 -2.45
N ASP A 100 -6.77 -11.12 -2.71
CA ASP A 100 -5.77 -11.42 -1.69
C ASP A 100 -5.61 -10.25 -0.70
N SER A 101 -5.69 -9.01 -1.19
CA SER A 101 -5.73 -7.80 -0.35
C SER A 101 -6.97 -7.74 0.55
N ASN A 102 -8.09 -8.33 0.14
CA ASN A 102 -9.26 -8.43 1.00
C ASN A 102 -9.16 -9.56 2.04
N LYS A 103 -8.42 -10.64 1.76
CA LYS A 103 -8.21 -11.73 2.74
C LYS A 103 -7.43 -11.25 3.96
N ILE A 104 -6.41 -10.41 3.77
CA ILE A 104 -5.59 -9.90 4.86
C ILE A 104 -6.43 -9.02 5.82
N ILE A 105 -7.21 -8.07 5.30
CA ILE A 105 -8.15 -7.26 6.11
C ILE A 105 -9.18 -8.14 6.81
N ASN A 106 -9.82 -9.06 6.08
CA ASN A 106 -10.82 -9.95 6.68
C ASN A 106 -10.24 -10.79 7.82
N THR A 107 -8.94 -11.08 7.80
CA THR A 107 -8.26 -11.82 8.85
C THR A 107 -7.92 -10.96 10.05
N THR A 108 -7.46 -9.73 9.83
CA THR A 108 -7.06 -8.82 10.89
C THR A 108 -8.28 -8.14 11.49
N GLU A 109 -9.00 -7.34 10.73
CA GLU A 109 -10.11 -6.52 11.21
C GLU A 109 -11.23 -7.36 11.84
N LYS A 110 -11.80 -8.34 11.13
CA LYS A 110 -12.98 -9.07 11.63
C LYS A 110 -12.67 -9.91 12.87
N LYS A 111 -11.44 -10.42 13.00
CA LYS A 111 -11.05 -11.24 14.16
C LYS A 111 -10.55 -10.38 15.32
N LEU A 112 -9.70 -9.39 15.05
CA LEU A 112 -9.11 -8.54 16.09
C LEU A 112 -10.04 -7.43 16.58
N LYS A 113 -11.16 -7.15 15.90
CA LYS A 113 -12.24 -6.35 16.49
C LYS A 113 -12.98 -7.10 17.61
N LYS A 114 -13.00 -8.44 17.57
CA LYS A 114 -13.72 -9.28 18.53
C LYS A 114 -12.82 -9.91 19.59
N LEU A 115 -11.54 -10.05 19.29
CA LEU A 115 -10.56 -10.55 20.24
C LEU A 115 -10.04 -9.41 21.11
N ASP A 116 -10.08 -9.60 22.42
CA ASP A 116 -9.24 -8.85 23.34
C ASP A 116 -7.89 -9.58 23.49
N PRO A 117 -6.77 -9.01 22.99
CA PRO A 117 -5.47 -9.64 23.11
C PRO A 117 -5.06 -9.93 24.56
N ALA A 118 -5.51 -9.12 25.52
CA ALA A 118 -5.13 -9.27 26.93
C ALA A 118 -5.61 -10.61 27.52
N THR A 119 -6.75 -11.13 27.04
CA THR A 119 -7.36 -12.38 27.51
C THR A 119 -7.06 -13.58 26.61
N ALA A 120 -6.55 -13.37 25.40
CA ALA A 120 -6.21 -14.44 24.47
C ALA A 120 -5.05 -15.32 24.96
N THR A 121 -5.03 -16.61 24.68
CA THR A 121 -3.86 -17.47 24.92
C THR A 121 -2.74 -17.20 23.91
N ASN A 122 -1.49 -17.57 24.22
CA ASN A 122 -0.39 -17.42 23.26
C ASN A 122 -0.64 -18.17 21.94
N LYS A 123 -1.30 -19.34 22.03
CA LYS A 123 -1.70 -20.14 20.87
C LYS A 123 -2.73 -19.41 19.98
N GLU A 124 -3.67 -18.68 20.58
CA GLU A 124 -4.64 -17.88 19.84
C GLU A 124 -3.98 -16.66 19.17
N LEU A 125 -3.10 -15.95 19.89
CA LEU A 125 -2.30 -14.87 19.32
C LEU A 125 -1.47 -15.36 18.13
N TRP A 126 -0.77 -16.50 18.28
CA TRP A 126 -0.02 -17.12 17.20
C TRP A 126 -0.90 -17.48 16.01
N LYS A 127 -2.06 -18.11 16.23
CA LYS A 127 -2.97 -18.53 15.14
C LYS A 127 -3.45 -17.34 14.31
N ILE A 128 -3.68 -16.18 14.92
CA ILE A 128 -4.09 -14.98 14.19
C ILE A 128 -2.91 -14.38 13.44
N TYR A 129 -1.77 -14.26 14.12
CA TYR A 129 -0.54 -13.74 13.53
C TYR A 129 -0.06 -14.59 12.34
N GLN A 130 -0.08 -15.92 12.46
CA GLN A 130 0.21 -16.86 11.37
C GLN A 130 -0.69 -16.62 10.17
N LYS A 131 -2.02 -16.58 10.37
CA LYS A 131 -2.96 -16.34 9.27
C LYS A 131 -2.77 -14.97 8.62
N PHE A 132 -2.42 -13.96 9.40
CA PHE A 132 -2.05 -12.66 8.86
C PHE A 132 -0.82 -12.80 7.96
N ASN A 133 0.25 -13.41 8.45
CA ASN A 133 1.48 -13.62 7.69
C ASN A 133 1.24 -14.41 6.39
N ASP A 134 0.48 -15.51 6.44
CA ASP A 134 0.15 -16.32 5.26
C ASP A 134 -0.62 -15.53 4.19
N HIS A 135 -1.56 -14.67 4.60
CA HIS A 135 -2.27 -13.79 3.66
C HIS A 135 -1.41 -12.62 3.16
N SER A 136 -0.51 -12.11 3.99
CA SER A 136 0.48 -11.11 3.59
C SER A 136 1.40 -11.65 2.49
N ILE A 137 1.88 -12.89 2.63
CA ILE A 137 2.66 -13.63 1.62
C ILE A 137 1.87 -13.72 0.31
N GLN A 138 0.61 -14.18 0.35
CA GLN A 138 -0.23 -14.29 -0.85
C GLN A 138 -0.44 -12.94 -1.55
N GLN A 139 -0.73 -11.89 -0.78
CA GLN A 139 -0.89 -10.54 -1.32
C GLN A 139 0.42 -10.01 -1.91
N PHE A 140 1.56 -10.30 -1.26
CA PHE A 140 2.87 -9.90 -1.75
C PHE A 140 3.20 -10.57 -3.10
N VAL A 141 3.02 -11.88 -3.21
CA VAL A 141 3.24 -12.63 -4.46
C VAL A 141 2.39 -12.05 -5.59
N SER A 142 1.09 -11.89 -5.38
CA SER A 142 0.19 -11.35 -6.41
C SER A 142 0.53 -9.89 -6.76
N GLY A 143 0.82 -9.07 -5.75
CA GLY A 143 1.17 -7.65 -5.89
C GLY A 143 2.59 -7.39 -6.42
N SER A 144 3.45 -8.42 -6.47
CA SER A 144 4.80 -8.32 -7.03
C SER A 144 4.80 -8.26 -8.56
N LEU A 145 3.81 -8.84 -9.23
CA LEU A 145 3.78 -8.90 -10.70
C LEU A 145 3.72 -7.50 -11.35
N PRO A 146 2.83 -6.58 -10.94
CA PRO A 146 2.83 -5.22 -11.47
C PRO A 146 4.09 -4.43 -11.10
N MET A 147 4.76 -4.79 -10.00
CA MET A 147 6.02 -4.16 -9.58
C MET A 147 7.18 -4.61 -10.48
N ILE A 148 7.33 -5.93 -10.69
CA ILE A 148 8.34 -6.52 -11.58
C ILE A 148 8.23 -5.91 -12.97
N LEU A 149 7.01 -5.74 -13.47
CA LEU A 149 6.73 -5.18 -14.80
C LEU A 149 7.13 -3.71 -14.96
N GLU A 150 7.19 -2.93 -13.86
CA GLU A 150 7.32 -1.47 -13.91
C GLU A 150 8.62 -0.91 -13.29
N VAL A 151 9.34 -1.64 -12.43
CA VAL A 151 10.35 -0.99 -11.60
C VAL A 151 11.65 -0.60 -12.29
N TYR A 152 12.27 -1.49 -13.07
CA TYR A 152 13.62 -1.24 -13.60
C TYR A 152 13.56 -0.63 -14.99
N GLU A 153 12.95 -1.37 -15.90
CA GLU A 153 12.59 -0.92 -17.23
C GLU A 153 11.07 -1.06 -17.32
N PRO A 154 10.29 0.03 -17.30
CA PRO A 154 8.84 -0.05 -17.17
C PRO A 154 8.21 -0.61 -18.45
N LYS A 155 8.21 -1.94 -18.60
CA LYS A 155 8.00 -2.65 -19.87
C LYS A 155 6.61 -2.36 -20.43
N LEU A 156 5.57 -2.39 -19.58
CA LEU A 156 4.19 -2.11 -20.00
C LEU A 156 3.99 -0.62 -20.33
N SER A 157 4.45 0.30 -19.49
CA SER A 157 4.41 1.74 -19.80
C SER A 157 5.15 2.07 -21.11
N ASN A 158 6.34 1.52 -21.32
CA ASN A 158 7.13 1.71 -22.53
C ASN A 158 6.43 1.14 -23.77
N TYR A 159 5.82 -0.04 -23.64
CA TYR A 159 5.01 -0.63 -24.72
C TYR A 159 3.85 0.29 -25.12
N ILE A 160 3.08 0.77 -24.14
CA ILE A 160 1.93 1.65 -24.39
C ILE A 160 2.38 2.97 -25.00
N LEU A 161 3.45 3.59 -24.49
CA LEU A 161 4.00 4.83 -25.06
C LEU A 161 4.45 4.62 -26.51
N LYS A 162 5.13 3.50 -26.81
CA LYS A 162 5.54 3.17 -28.18
C LYS A 162 4.32 3.02 -29.10
N TYR A 163 3.29 2.33 -28.64
CA TYR A 163 2.03 2.19 -29.38
C TYR A 163 1.37 3.56 -29.60
N LEU A 164 1.23 4.39 -28.57
CA LEU A 164 0.59 5.71 -28.67
C LEU A 164 1.35 6.65 -29.62
N LYS A 165 2.68 6.56 -29.72
CA LYS A 165 3.47 7.31 -30.72
C LYS A 165 3.12 6.95 -32.17
N THR A 166 2.54 5.76 -32.41
CA THR A 166 2.03 5.39 -33.75
C THR A 166 0.64 5.96 -34.05
N LYS A 167 -0.10 6.37 -33.02
CA LYS A 167 -1.49 6.84 -33.12
C LYS A 167 -1.62 8.36 -32.98
N VAL A 168 -0.78 8.98 -32.16
CA VAL A 168 -0.79 10.41 -31.86
C VAL A 168 0.31 11.10 -32.66
N LYS A 169 -0.07 11.83 -33.72
CA LYS A 169 0.87 12.56 -34.59
C LYS A 169 1.65 13.67 -33.85
N ASP A 170 0.99 14.32 -32.90
CA ASP A 170 1.60 15.36 -32.06
C ASP A 170 2.40 14.72 -30.91
N THR A 171 3.71 14.67 -31.06
CA THR A 171 4.62 14.08 -30.08
C THR A 171 4.57 14.77 -28.72
N LYS A 172 4.18 16.04 -28.65
CA LYS A 172 4.03 16.78 -27.39
C LYS A 172 2.81 16.28 -26.59
N LYS A 173 1.79 15.76 -27.26
CA LYS A 173 0.54 15.25 -26.64
C LYS A 173 0.61 13.79 -26.21
N VAL A 174 1.59 13.01 -26.68
CA VAL A 174 1.68 11.57 -26.37
C VAL A 174 1.65 11.31 -24.86
N ASN A 175 2.40 12.09 -24.07
CA ASN A 175 2.49 11.91 -22.63
C ASN A 175 1.21 12.32 -21.90
N GLU A 176 0.54 13.38 -22.37
CA GLU A 176 -0.78 13.79 -21.86
C GLU A 176 -1.82 12.69 -22.09
N VAL A 177 -1.89 12.18 -23.31
CA VAL A 177 -2.79 11.08 -23.70
C VAL A 177 -2.48 9.83 -22.91
N PHE A 178 -1.21 9.47 -22.78
CA PHE A 178 -0.77 8.34 -21.96
C PHE A 178 -1.25 8.48 -20.51
N SER A 179 -0.95 9.61 -19.87
CA SER A 179 -1.32 9.89 -18.47
C SER A 179 -2.83 9.74 -18.24
N VAL A 180 -3.66 10.34 -19.10
CA VAL A 180 -5.12 10.24 -19.01
C VAL A 180 -5.60 8.80 -19.21
N LEU A 181 -5.06 8.08 -20.20
CA LEU A 181 -5.49 6.72 -20.53
C LEU A 181 -5.06 5.67 -19.49
N ILE A 182 -4.02 5.91 -18.70
CA ILE A 182 -3.59 4.98 -17.64
C ILE A 182 -4.13 5.34 -16.25
N THR A 183 -4.66 6.55 -16.06
CA THR A 183 -5.24 6.97 -14.78
C THR A 183 -6.36 5.99 -14.39
N PRO A 184 -6.38 5.38 -13.18
CA PRO A 184 -7.45 4.48 -12.78
C PRO A 184 -8.80 5.20 -12.66
N GLU A 185 -9.91 4.46 -12.78
CA GLU A 185 -11.26 5.01 -12.55
C GLU A 185 -11.76 4.75 -11.12
N GLU A 186 -11.13 3.79 -10.46
CA GLU A 186 -11.38 3.40 -9.09
C GLU A 186 -10.80 4.44 -8.13
N LYS A 187 -11.55 4.71 -7.05
CA LYS A 187 -11.11 5.61 -5.99
C LYS A 187 -10.13 4.90 -5.07
N THR A 188 -9.14 5.65 -4.60
CA THR A 188 -8.26 5.20 -3.52
C THR A 188 -8.97 5.33 -2.18
N THR A 189 -8.51 4.63 -1.13
CA THR A 189 -9.10 4.78 0.22
C THR A 189 -8.96 6.22 0.73
N ILE A 190 -7.88 6.92 0.35
CA ILE A 190 -7.69 8.34 0.68
C ILE A 190 -8.75 9.21 0.01
N THR A 191 -9.03 8.99 -1.27
CA THR A 191 -10.10 9.72 -1.98
C THR A 191 -11.48 9.40 -1.41
N GLU A 192 -11.72 8.15 -1.01
CA GLU A 192 -12.96 7.76 -0.31
C GLU A 192 -13.08 8.49 1.03
N GLU A 193 -12.01 8.54 1.83
CA GLU A 193 -11.96 9.29 3.09
C GLU A 193 -12.26 10.76 2.90
N GLU A 194 -11.62 11.42 1.92
CA GLU A 194 -11.82 12.84 1.63
C GLU A 194 -13.28 13.13 1.28
N ILE A 195 -13.88 12.29 0.42
CA ILE A 195 -15.30 12.43 0.04
C ILE A 195 -16.21 12.23 1.26
N GLU A 196 -15.96 11.20 2.08
CA GLU A 196 -16.75 10.96 3.29
C GLU A 196 -16.59 12.10 4.31
N PHE A 197 -15.38 12.65 4.44
CA PHE A 197 -15.07 13.77 5.31
C PHE A 197 -15.79 15.05 4.86
N LEU A 198 -15.77 15.37 3.56
CA LEU A 198 -16.49 16.54 3.03
C LEU A 198 -18.02 16.39 3.22
N ASN A 199 -18.56 15.19 3.02
CA ASN A 199 -19.97 14.91 3.31
C ASN A 199 -20.29 15.06 4.81
N LEU A 200 -19.37 14.68 5.70
CA LEU A 200 -19.48 14.92 7.13
C LEU A 200 -19.48 16.42 7.44
N CYS A 201 -18.54 17.17 6.87
CA CYS A 201 -18.44 18.62 6.97
C CYS A 201 -19.75 19.30 6.54
N SER A 202 -20.35 18.87 5.43
CA SER A 202 -21.67 19.33 4.98
C SER A 202 -22.80 19.10 5.99
N LYS A 203 -22.74 18.01 6.77
CA LYS A 203 -23.74 17.68 7.80
C LYS A 203 -23.53 18.47 9.09
N ILE A 204 -22.27 18.71 9.45
CA ILE A 204 -21.88 19.41 10.66
C ILE A 204 -22.09 20.93 10.49
N MET A 205 -21.58 21.51 9.40
CA MET A 205 -21.48 22.96 9.21
C MET A 205 -22.76 23.57 8.65
N ASN A 206 -23.63 24.05 9.54
CA ASN A 206 -24.61 25.08 9.20
C ASN A 206 -23.99 26.49 9.33
N ASP A 207 -24.68 27.54 8.85
CA ASP A 207 -24.17 28.91 8.85
C ASP A 207 -23.73 29.40 10.24
N LYS A 208 -24.50 29.05 11.27
CA LYS A 208 -24.18 29.40 12.67
C LYS A 208 -22.89 28.72 13.14
N LEU A 209 -22.75 27.42 12.91
CA LEU A 209 -21.56 26.68 13.31
C LEU A 209 -20.34 27.09 12.49
N LYS A 210 -20.51 27.40 11.21
CA LYS A 210 -19.41 27.91 10.36
C LYS A 210 -18.82 29.20 10.94
N GLY A 211 -19.66 30.12 11.43
CA GLY A 211 -19.20 31.32 12.13
C GLY A 211 -18.36 30.98 13.37
N VAL A 212 -18.81 30.04 14.20
CA VAL A 212 -18.05 29.63 15.39
C VAL A 212 -16.75 28.91 15.05
N LEU A 213 -16.73 28.06 14.03
CA LEU A 213 -15.51 27.35 13.60
C LEU A 213 -14.46 28.31 13.04
N LYS A 214 -14.84 29.44 12.44
CA LYS A 214 -13.88 30.47 11.98
C LYS A 214 -13.11 31.15 13.12
N GLU A 215 -13.66 31.16 14.33
CA GLU A 215 -12.97 31.62 15.54
C GLU A 215 -11.95 30.58 16.07
N LYS A 216 -11.82 29.43 15.38
CA LYS A 216 -10.89 28.34 15.69
C LYS A 216 -10.89 27.92 17.17
N PRO A 217 -12.05 27.56 17.75
CA PRO A 217 -12.10 27.12 19.16
C PRO A 217 -11.19 25.90 19.38
N SER A 218 -10.77 25.66 20.62
CA SER A 218 -10.04 24.43 20.93
C SER A 218 -10.93 23.20 20.72
N LEU A 219 -10.34 22.02 20.49
CA LEU A 219 -11.10 20.77 20.35
C LEU A 219 -11.98 20.49 21.58
N GLU A 220 -11.49 20.77 22.79
CA GLU A 220 -12.28 20.57 24.03
C GLU A 220 -13.43 21.57 24.12
N THR A 221 -13.21 22.83 23.70
CA THR A 221 -14.28 23.83 23.59
C THR A 221 -15.34 23.38 22.58
N PHE A 222 -14.93 22.92 21.40
CA PHE A 222 -15.85 22.40 20.37
C PHE A 222 -16.64 21.20 20.89
N LYS A 223 -15.98 20.24 21.55
CA LYS A 223 -16.63 19.08 22.16
C LYS A 223 -17.66 19.47 23.23
N GLY A 224 -17.37 20.48 24.04
CA GLY A 224 -18.29 20.97 25.07
C GLY A 224 -19.52 21.69 24.51
N ILE A 225 -19.34 22.49 23.47
CA ILE A 225 -20.43 23.29 22.87
C ILE A 225 -21.24 22.46 21.86
N TYR A 226 -20.59 21.55 21.13
CA TYR A 226 -21.16 20.78 20.02
C TYR A 226 -20.90 19.26 20.18
N PRO A 227 -21.40 18.63 21.26
CA PRO A 227 -21.11 17.23 21.56
C PRO A 227 -21.61 16.25 20.47
N GLU A 228 -22.76 16.52 19.84
CA GLU A 228 -23.29 15.67 18.77
C GLU A 228 -22.40 15.68 17.52
N GLN A 229 -21.96 16.87 17.09
CA GLN A 229 -21.07 17.04 15.95
C GLN A 229 -19.68 16.44 16.24
N TYR A 230 -19.21 16.55 17.48
CA TYR A 230 -17.99 15.88 17.93
C TYR A 230 -18.10 14.35 17.81
N GLU A 231 -19.22 13.74 18.19
CA GLU A 231 -19.39 12.28 18.04
C GLU A 231 -19.44 11.84 16.57
N LEU A 232 -19.99 12.67 15.66
CA LEU A 232 -19.90 12.43 14.22
C LEU A 232 -18.44 12.47 13.73
N LEU A 233 -17.67 13.47 14.16
CA LEU A 233 -16.23 13.59 13.84
C LEU A 233 -15.44 12.40 14.39
N LYS A 234 -15.72 12.00 15.62
CA LYS A 234 -15.09 10.86 16.29
C LYS A 234 -15.41 9.53 15.58
N LYS A 235 -16.62 9.37 15.03
CA LYS A 235 -16.96 8.21 14.21
C LYS A 235 -16.08 8.13 12.96
N HIS A 236 -15.90 9.25 12.25
CA HIS A 236 -15.02 9.34 11.08
C HIS A 236 -13.55 9.09 11.45
N TYR A 237 -13.07 9.69 12.54
CA TYR A 237 -11.76 9.41 13.13
C TYR A 237 -11.55 7.91 13.35
N ASN A 238 -12.49 7.22 14.00
CA ASN A 238 -12.37 5.78 14.27
C ASN A 238 -12.34 4.92 13.01
N GLN A 239 -12.89 5.41 11.89
CA GLN A 239 -12.89 4.72 10.60
C GLN A 239 -11.58 4.89 9.84
N TYR A 240 -10.92 6.05 9.95
CA TYR A 240 -9.82 6.45 9.07
C TYR A 240 -8.50 6.78 9.76
N ASN A 241 -8.44 6.79 11.10
CA ASN A 241 -7.21 7.14 11.83
C ASN A 241 -5.97 6.31 11.46
N TRP A 242 -6.16 5.12 10.91
CA TRP A 242 -5.09 4.20 10.52
C TRP A 242 -4.40 4.57 9.20
N LEU A 243 -4.96 5.46 8.38
CA LEU A 243 -4.42 5.79 7.05
C LEU A 243 -2.92 6.17 7.04
N PRO A 244 -2.40 7.02 7.95
CA PRO A 244 -0.98 7.38 7.95
C PRO A 244 -0.08 6.32 8.57
N HIS A 245 -0.64 5.23 9.12
CA HIS A 245 0.11 4.27 9.93
C HIS A 245 1.22 3.59 9.14
N GLU A 246 1.05 3.40 7.83
CA GLU A 246 1.88 2.51 7.02
C GLU A 246 2.17 1.19 7.77
N PHE A 247 3.44 0.89 8.05
CA PHE A 247 3.86 -0.28 8.81
C PHE A 247 4.06 -0.02 10.31
N LEU A 248 4.44 1.21 10.70
CA LEU A 248 5.00 1.52 12.04
C LEU A 248 4.27 2.61 12.83
N GLY A 249 3.33 3.32 12.21
CA GLY A 249 2.70 4.50 12.79
C GLY A 249 3.46 5.81 12.50
N PRO A 250 3.00 6.94 13.06
CA PRO A 250 1.84 7.07 13.96
C PRO A 250 0.48 6.94 13.25
N VAL A 251 -0.60 6.87 14.02
CA VAL A 251 -1.97 7.04 13.51
C VAL A 251 -2.35 8.51 13.55
N TRP A 252 -3.35 8.94 12.77
CA TRP A 252 -3.91 10.29 12.95
C TRP A 252 -4.65 10.34 14.27
N GLU A 253 -4.46 11.43 15.01
CA GLU A 253 -5.25 11.72 16.20
C GLU A 253 -6.56 12.43 15.81
N ILE A 254 -7.56 12.45 16.69
CA ILE A 254 -8.80 13.17 16.44
C ILE A 254 -8.57 14.68 16.16
N LYS A 255 -7.49 15.24 16.72
CA LYS A 255 -7.06 16.61 16.47
C LYS A 255 -6.80 16.88 14.98
N HIS A 256 -6.25 15.91 14.24
CA HIS A 256 -6.03 16.02 12.79
C HIS A 256 -7.35 16.28 12.04
N PHE A 257 -8.37 15.48 12.31
CA PHE A 257 -9.69 15.61 11.67
C PHE A 257 -10.41 16.90 12.08
N TYR A 258 -10.21 17.36 13.32
CA TYR A 258 -10.73 18.64 13.77
C TYR A 258 -10.06 19.82 13.07
N GLU A 259 -8.74 19.79 12.92
CA GLU A 259 -8.01 20.81 12.17
C GLU A 259 -8.45 20.85 10.70
N ASN A 260 -8.69 19.69 10.08
CA ASN A 260 -9.26 19.63 8.74
C ASN A 260 -10.66 20.26 8.69
N LEU A 261 -11.49 20.08 9.71
CA LEU A 261 -12.83 20.68 9.78
C LEU A 261 -12.74 22.21 9.85
N LEU A 262 -11.81 22.75 10.65
CA LEU A 262 -11.53 24.19 10.72
C LEU A 262 -11.07 24.73 9.36
N ASN A 263 -10.15 24.03 8.69
CA ASN A 263 -9.66 24.43 7.37
C ASN A 263 -10.80 24.49 6.33
N VAL A 264 -11.73 23.55 6.36
CA VAL A 264 -12.91 23.58 5.47
C VAL A 264 -13.87 24.72 5.85
N ALA A 265 -14.01 25.06 7.13
CA ALA A 265 -14.83 26.20 7.57
C ALA A 265 -14.25 27.56 7.13
N GLU A 266 -12.91 27.66 7.06
CA GLU A 266 -12.16 28.83 6.61
C GLU A 266 -12.11 28.98 5.08
N SER A 267 -12.27 27.87 4.35
CA SER A 267 -12.31 27.86 2.89
C SER A 267 -13.39 28.79 2.32
N SER A 268 -13.05 29.46 1.21
CA SER A 268 -14.02 30.23 0.43
C SER A 268 -15.07 29.35 -0.23
N LYS A 269 -14.72 28.09 -0.52
CA LYS A 269 -15.64 27.07 -1.05
C LYS A 269 -16.31 26.30 0.09
N THR A 270 -17.59 26.05 -0.08
CA THR A 270 -18.38 25.10 0.72
C THR A 270 -17.89 23.67 0.49
N PRO A 271 -18.13 22.74 1.43
CA PRO A 271 -17.79 21.34 1.22
C PRO A 271 -18.46 20.73 -0.02
N GLN A 272 -19.68 21.16 -0.33
CA GLN A 272 -20.42 20.73 -1.52
C GLN A 272 -19.74 21.17 -2.82
N GLU A 273 -19.23 22.40 -2.90
CA GLU A 273 -18.48 22.87 -4.07
C GLU A 273 -17.20 22.06 -4.26
N ILE A 274 -16.47 21.76 -3.18
CA ILE A 274 -15.27 20.90 -3.24
C ILE A 274 -15.64 19.48 -3.70
N LEU A 275 -16.74 18.91 -3.21
CA LEU A 275 -17.25 17.61 -3.64
C LEU A 275 -17.61 17.60 -5.13
N GLU A 276 -18.27 18.64 -5.62
CA GLU A 276 -18.61 18.76 -7.05
C GLU A 276 -17.35 18.91 -7.91
N GLU A 277 -16.30 19.58 -7.44
CA GLU A 277 -15.01 19.65 -8.14
C GLU A 277 -14.33 18.28 -8.26
N ILE A 278 -14.36 17.47 -7.20
CA ILE A 278 -13.84 16.09 -7.23
C ILE A 278 -14.62 15.25 -8.24
N LYS A 279 -15.97 15.30 -8.20
CA LYS A 279 -16.83 14.56 -9.14
C LYS A 279 -16.64 15.02 -10.58
N GLU A 280 -16.48 16.33 -10.78
CA GLU A 280 -16.30 16.91 -12.09
C GLU A 280 -14.97 16.49 -12.71
N LYS A 281 -13.90 16.50 -11.92
CA LYS A 281 -12.59 15.98 -12.36
C LYS A 281 -12.67 14.50 -12.75
N ASP A 282 -13.35 13.68 -11.96
CA ASP A 282 -13.60 12.26 -12.29
C ASP A 282 -14.36 12.10 -13.61
N ARG A 283 -15.39 12.93 -13.82
CA ARG A 283 -16.19 12.95 -15.05
C ARG A 283 -15.33 13.35 -16.25
N GLN A 284 -14.58 14.44 -16.14
CA GLN A 284 -13.71 14.95 -17.20
C GLN A 284 -12.65 13.92 -17.62
N ILE A 285 -12.02 13.22 -16.65
CA ILE A 285 -11.06 12.15 -16.97
C ILE A 285 -11.74 11.03 -17.78
N LYS A 286 -12.93 10.59 -17.37
CA LYS A 286 -13.69 9.54 -18.09
C LYS A 286 -14.09 9.96 -19.50
N GLU A 287 -14.56 11.19 -19.66
CA GLU A 287 -14.91 11.75 -20.97
C GLU A 287 -13.68 11.90 -21.86
N GLN A 288 -12.58 12.42 -21.32
CA GLN A 288 -11.33 12.59 -22.06
C GLN A 288 -10.73 11.25 -22.51
N LYS A 289 -10.80 10.21 -21.66
CA LYS A 289 -10.41 8.84 -22.06
C LYS A 289 -11.21 8.35 -23.26
N LYS A 290 -12.55 8.46 -23.20
CA LYS A 290 -13.44 8.07 -24.32
C LYS A 290 -13.10 8.85 -25.58
N LYS A 291 -12.90 10.17 -25.45
CA LYS A 291 -12.50 11.04 -26.55
C LYS A 291 -11.18 10.60 -27.18
N TYR A 292 -10.14 10.33 -26.39
CA TYR A 292 -8.85 9.87 -26.93
C TYR A 292 -8.92 8.50 -27.58
N ILE A 293 -9.69 7.56 -27.03
CA ILE A 293 -9.90 6.23 -27.65
C ILE A 293 -10.49 6.37 -29.06
N ILE A 294 -11.51 7.21 -29.21
CA ILE A 294 -12.17 7.48 -30.51
C ILE A 294 -11.23 8.28 -31.43
N GLN A 295 -10.69 9.41 -30.94
CA GLN A 295 -9.87 10.35 -31.71
C GLN A 295 -8.62 9.69 -32.29
N TYR A 296 -7.97 8.80 -31.55
CA TYR A 296 -6.74 8.14 -31.96
C TYR A 296 -6.95 6.71 -32.48
N ASN A 297 -8.21 6.30 -32.68
CA ASN A 297 -8.60 4.98 -33.18
C ASN A 297 -7.82 3.85 -32.48
N ILE A 298 -7.94 3.81 -31.15
CA ILE A 298 -7.29 2.80 -30.31
C ILE A 298 -8.11 1.50 -30.43
N ASP A 299 -7.49 0.45 -30.96
CA ASP A 299 -8.18 -0.84 -31.14
C ASP A 299 -8.51 -1.53 -29.82
N GLU A 300 -9.45 -2.48 -29.87
CA GLU A 300 -9.99 -3.16 -28.69
C GLU A 300 -8.90 -3.86 -27.85
N LYS A 301 -7.92 -4.50 -28.51
CA LYS A 301 -6.82 -5.17 -27.82
C LYS A 301 -6.02 -4.17 -26.98
N HIS A 302 -5.66 -3.02 -27.55
CA HIS A 302 -4.94 -1.98 -26.81
C HIS A 302 -5.81 -1.30 -25.75
N GLN A 303 -7.12 -1.19 -25.94
CA GLN A 303 -8.03 -0.75 -24.88
C GLN A 303 -8.01 -1.71 -23.68
N GLN A 304 -7.94 -3.03 -23.91
CA GLN A 304 -7.81 -4.00 -22.81
C GLN A 304 -6.44 -3.90 -22.12
N ILE A 305 -5.35 -3.69 -22.86
CA ILE A 305 -4.00 -3.46 -22.28
C ILE A 305 -3.98 -2.19 -21.43
N LEU A 306 -4.63 -1.10 -21.88
CA LEU A 306 -4.79 0.12 -21.10
C LEU A 306 -5.57 -0.13 -19.80
N LYS A 307 -6.62 -0.95 -19.84
CA LYS A 307 -7.34 -1.37 -18.62
C LYS A 307 -6.46 -2.17 -17.66
N VAL A 308 -5.55 -3.00 -18.18
CA VAL A 308 -4.55 -3.69 -17.34
C VAL A 308 -3.62 -2.69 -16.66
N ALA A 309 -3.12 -1.68 -17.40
CA ALA A 309 -2.29 -0.63 -16.82
C ALA A 309 -3.03 0.18 -15.74
N GLN A 310 -4.27 0.58 -15.99
CA GLN A 310 -5.14 1.25 -15.02
C GLN A 310 -5.31 0.41 -13.74
N GLY A 311 -5.67 -0.86 -13.89
CA GLY A 311 -5.87 -1.75 -12.75
C GLY A 311 -4.56 -2.04 -11.98
N PHE A 312 -3.41 -2.09 -12.65
CA PHE A 312 -2.11 -2.18 -11.99
C PHE A 312 -1.75 -0.91 -11.22
N MET A 313 -2.09 0.29 -11.72
CA MET A 313 -1.94 1.53 -10.96
C MET A 313 -2.85 1.54 -9.72
N TYR A 314 -4.12 1.20 -9.88
CA TYR A 314 -5.07 1.10 -8.76
C TYR A 314 -4.60 0.11 -7.70
N THR A 315 -4.24 -1.11 -8.12
CA THR A 315 -3.88 -2.19 -7.20
C THR A 315 -2.59 -1.91 -6.41
N LYS A 316 -1.67 -1.06 -6.90
CA LYS A 316 -0.50 -0.61 -6.14
C LYS A 316 -0.90 0.16 -4.88
N SER A 317 -1.81 1.13 -4.99
CA SER A 317 -2.32 1.88 -3.83
C SER A 317 -3.22 1.00 -2.97
N TYR A 318 -4.17 0.30 -3.58
CA TYR A 318 -5.14 -0.54 -2.87
C TYR A 318 -4.48 -1.60 -1.98
N ARG A 319 -3.45 -2.30 -2.49
CA ARG A 319 -2.74 -3.32 -1.71
C ARG A 319 -2.00 -2.68 -0.53
N LYS A 320 -1.35 -1.53 -0.73
CA LYS A 320 -0.63 -0.79 0.32
C LYS A 320 -1.62 -0.38 1.42
N GLU A 321 -2.75 0.22 1.06
CA GLU A 321 -3.80 0.63 1.99
C GLU A 321 -4.34 -0.56 2.80
N ARG A 322 -4.64 -1.69 2.14
CA ARG A 322 -5.13 -2.89 2.84
C ARG A 322 -4.08 -3.49 3.77
N PHE A 323 -2.82 -3.40 3.39
CA PHE A 323 -1.70 -3.82 4.22
C PHE A 323 -1.56 -2.92 5.44
N THR A 324 -1.53 -1.59 5.25
CA THR A 324 -1.50 -0.58 6.31
C THR A 324 -2.63 -0.79 7.33
N HIS A 325 -3.86 -0.95 6.85
CA HIS A 325 -5.02 -1.22 7.72
C HIS A 325 -4.84 -2.50 8.53
N SER A 326 -4.29 -3.55 7.91
CA SER A 326 -4.02 -4.82 8.59
C SER A 326 -2.91 -4.69 9.64
N PHE A 327 -1.89 -3.87 9.37
CA PHE A 327 -0.82 -3.56 10.32
C PHE A 327 -1.33 -2.78 11.53
N TYR A 328 -2.25 -1.84 11.33
CA TYR A 328 -2.88 -1.12 12.43
C TYR A 328 -3.54 -2.07 13.44
N TYR A 329 -4.22 -3.13 12.98
CA TYR A 329 -4.79 -4.13 13.89
C TYR A 329 -3.75 -5.11 14.46
N ILE A 330 -2.82 -5.61 13.64
CA ILE A 330 -1.81 -6.58 14.11
C ILE A 330 -0.94 -5.99 15.22
N TYR A 331 -0.79 -4.68 15.23
CA TYR A 331 -0.08 -3.94 16.26
C TYR A 331 -0.61 -4.20 17.68
N LYS A 332 -1.90 -4.50 17.83
CA LYS A 332 -2.48 -4.90 19.12
C LYS A 332 -1.91 -6.23 19.62
N ILE A 333 -1.66 -7.18 18.70
CA ILE A 333 -0.98 -8.44 19.02
C ILE A 333 0.47 -8.15 19.43
N TYR A 334 1.17 -7.29 18.70
CA TYR A 334 2.56 -6.95 19.04
C TYR A 334 2.66 -6.35 20.43
N ARG A 335 1.83 -5.36 20.77
CA ARG A 335 1.79 -4.76 22.12
C ARG A 335 1.56 -5.81 23.20
N GLU A 336 0.67 -6.76 22.95
CA GLU A 336 0.38 -7.82 23.91
C GLU A 336 1.54 -8.81 24.07
N ILE A 337 2.22 -9.20 22.98
CA ILE A 337 3.45 -10.00 23.05
C ILE A 337 4.50 -9.26 23.89
N CYS A 338 4.69 -7.97 23.61
CA CYS A 338 5.65 -7.15 24.33
C CYS A 338 5.35 -7.09 25.84
N ARG A 339 4.07 -6.90 26.20
CA ARG A 339 3.60 -6.91 27.59
C ARG A 339 3.88 -8.25 28.29
N ARG A 340 3.58 -9.38 27.64
CA ARG A 340 3.73 -10.73 28.23
C ARG A 340 5.17 -11.12 28.48
N PHE A 341 6.05 -10.79 27.54
CA PHE A 341 7.43 -11.29 27.56
C PHE A 341 8.46 -10.21 27.92
N GLY A 342 8.01 -8.99 28.20
CA GLY A 342 8.85 -7.87 28.64
C GLY A 342 9.74 -7.32 27.54
N TYR A 343 9.26 -7.28 26.29
CA TYR A 343 9.96 -6.66 25.16
C TYR A 343 9.48 -5.23 24.94
N THR A 344 10.31 -4.41 24.31
CA THR A 344 9.83 -3.16 23.70
C THR A 344 9.09 -3.49 22.40
N LEU A 345 8.31 -2.54 21.93
CA LEU A 345 7.59 -2.71 20.68
C LEU A 345 8.51 -2.86 19.47
N ASP A 346 9.62 -2.12 19.46
CA ASP A 346 10.63 -2.27 18.41
C ASP A 346 11.28 -3.64 18.48
N GLU A 347 11.62 -4.15 19.67
CA GLU A 347 12.12 -5.53 19.83
C GLU A 347 11.12 -6.56 19.27
N CYS A 348 9.82 -6.42 19.56
CA CYS A 348 8.79 -7.32 19.03
C CYS A 348 8.65 -7.25 17.49
N ARG A 349 8.88 -6.07 16.90
CA ARG A 349 8.87 -5.87 15.44
C ARG A 349 10.07 -6.56 14.80
N TRP A 350 11.24 -6.50 15.44
CA TRP A 350 12.47 -7.08 14.91
C TRP A 350 12.54 -8.61 15.00
N MET A 351 11.62 -9.26 15.72
CA MET A 351 11.52 -10.73 15.73
C MET A 351 11.13 -11.28 14.37
N LEU A 352 11.86 -12.31 13.94
CA LEU A 352 11.52 -13.13 12.79
C LEU A 352 10.28 -13.99 13.07
N TYR A 353 9.63 -14.44 12.00
CA TYR A 353 8.43 -15.27 12.08
C TYR A 353 8.63 -16.52 12.97
N GLU A 354 9.72 -17.26 12.78
CA GLU A 354 10.02 -18.47 13.58
C GLU A 354 10.39 -18.13 15.03
N GLU A 355 11.04 -17.00 15.27
CA GLU A 355 11.33 -16.53 16.63
C GLU A 355 10.04 -16.20 17.39
N ARG A 356 9.10 -15.52 16.72
CA ARG A 356 7.77 -15.21 17.29
C ARG A 356 6.97 -16.48 17.56
N LYS A 357 7.09 -17.49 16.70
CA LYS A 357 6.50 -18.82 16.90
C LYS A 357 7.05 -19.49 18.16
N GLN A 358 8.38 -19.60 18.27
CA GLN A 358 9.06 -20.20 19.42
C GLN A 358 8.72 -19.45 20.71
N LEU A 359 8.67 -18.12 20.67
CA LEU A 359 8.28 -17.31 21.82
C LEU A 359 6.85 -17.62 22.29
N LEU A 360 5.88 -17.60 21.38
CA LEU A 360 4.46 -17.80 21.73
C LEU A 360 4.13 -19.25 22.09
N LEU A 361 4.65 -20.23 21.34
CA LEU A 361 4.26 -21.63 21.50
C LEU A 361 5.14 -22.39 22.49
N GLU A 362 6.41 -22.01 22.63
CA GLU A 362 7.40 -22.73 23.44
C GLU A 362 7.90 -21.90 24.64
N GLY A 363 7.57 -20.60 24.69
CA GLY A 363 8.05 -19.68 25.73
C GLY A 363 9.54 -19.33 25.60
N LYS A 364 10.18 -19.68 24.48
CA LYS A 364 11.60 -19.45 24.26
C LYS A 364 11.88 -17.96 24.00
N LYS A 365 12.52 -17.31 24.95
CA LYS A 365 12.89 -15.89 24.86
C LYS A 365 14.04 -15.70 23.86
N ILE A 366 13.94 -14.64 23.07
CA ILE A 366 14.96 -14.14 22.15
C ILE A 366 15.88 -13.16 22.88
N ASP A 367 17.19 -13.24 22.63
CA ASP A 367 18.17 -12.31 23.19
C ASP A 367 17.91 -10.88 22.64
N LYS A 368 17.65 -9.95 23.55
CA LYS A 368 17.41 -8.54 23.22
C LYS A 368 18.60 -7.88 22.54
N LYS A 369 19.83 -8.37 22.74
CA LYS A 369 21.02 -7.86 22.05
C LYS A 369 20.94 -8.12 20.55
N ILE A 370 20.37 -9.25 20.14
CA ILE A 370 20.19 -9.59 18.72
C ILE A 370 19.12 -8.67 18.08
N LEU A 371 18.07 -8.35 18.82
CA LEU A 371 16.98 -7.49 18.34
C LEU A 371 17.33 -5.98 18.29
N ARG A 372 18.48 -5.59 18.85
CA ARG A 372 18.97 -4.21 18.97
C ARG A 372 20.29 -3.96 18.24
N ALA A 373 20.85 -4.99 17.60
CA ALA A 373 22.11 -4.93 16.85
C ALA A 373 21.80 -4.81 15.37
#